data_AF-T1GVY3-F1
#
_entry.id   AF-T1GVY3-F1
#
_cell.length_a   1.000
_cell.length_b   1.000
_cell.length_c   1.000
_cell.angle_alpha   90.00
_cell.angle_beta   90.00
_cell.angle_gamma   90.00
#
_symmetry.space_group_name_H-M   'P 1'
#
loop_
_entity.id
_entity.type
_entity.pdbx_description
1 polymer ?
#
loop_
_entity_poly.entity_id
_entity_poly.type
_entity_poly.pdbx_seq_one_letter_code
_entity_poly.pdbx_strand_id
1 'polypeptide(L)'
;FQFLNKTDLFEEKIITSNLEDYFPEYFGPRRDGSSAKEFIRDLYILSVDDNSRTIYHHFTCATDTNNISNIFHSVKDTILRENLNQYNMLL
;
A
#
# COMPACT_ATOMS: atom_id res chain seq x y z
N PHE A 1 -8.54 -3.80 2.61
CA PHE A 1 -7.83 -3.18 1.47
C PHE A 1 -7.53 -1.73 1.80
N GLN A 2 -6.27 -1.31 1.67
CA GLN A 2 -5.83 0.05 1.85
C GLN A 2 -5.19 0.55 0.54
N PHE A 3 -5.54 1.76 0.12
CA PHE A 3 -5.02 2.38 -1.09
C PHE A 3 -4.16 3.59 -0.74
N LEU A 4 -2.89 3.52 -1.06
CA LEU A 4 -1.90 4.59 -0.92
C LEU A 4 -1.84 5.34 -2.25
N ASN A 5 -2.70 6.35 -2.39
CA ASN A 5 -2.90 7.09 -3.64
C ASN A 5 -1.92 8.26 -3.79
N LYS A 6 -1.83 8.80 -5.01
CA LYS A 6 -0.97 9.93 -5.42
C LYS A 6 0.52 9.61 -5.35
N THR A 7 0.88 8.39 -5.74
CA THR A 7 2.29 7.93 -5.74
C THR A 7 3.16 8.77 -6.67
N ASP A 8 2.59 9.28 -7.75
CA ASP A 8 3.19 10.23 -8.69
C ASP A 8 3.64 11.51 -7.99
N LEU A 9 2.70 12.20 -7.32
CA LEU A 9 3.00 13.45 -6.61
C LEU A 9 3.93 13.22 -5.42
N PHE A 10 3.84 12.05 -4.78
CA PHE A 10 4.72 11.67 -3.70
C PHE A 10 6.18 11.51 -4.19
N GLU A 11 6.37 10.82 -5.31
CA GLU A 11 7.69 10.64 -5.94
C GLU A 11 8.30 11.96 -6.42
N GLU A 12 7.49 12.90 -6.90
CA GLU A 12 7.98 14.24 -7.24
C GLU A 12 8.42 15.02 -5.99
N LYS A 13 7.62 14.95 -4.93
CA LYS A 13 7.85 15.73 -3.72
C LYS A 13 9.06 15.24 -2.91
N ILE A 14 9.31 13.93 -2.88
CA ILE A 14 10.40 13.33 -2.09
C ILE A 14 11.80 13.80 -2.54
N ILE A 15 11.92 14.30 -3.77
CA ILE A 15 13.18 14.82 -4.33
C ILE A 15 13.59 16.13 -3.65
N THR A 16 12.61 16.95 -3.29
CA THR A 16 12.82 18.31 -2.75
C THR A 16 12.51 18.41 -1.26
N SER A 17 11.60 17.58 -0.75
CA SER A 17 11.17 17.54 0.65
C SER A 17 11.63 16.22 1.28
N ASN A 18 12.50 16.29 2.28
CA ASN A 18 12.98 15.07 2.92
C ASN A 18 11.92 14.52 3.88
N LEU A 19 11.80 13.20 3.96
CA LEU A 19 10.82 12.55 4.82
C LEU A 19 11.22 12.62 6.31
N GLU A 20 12.52 12.56 6.60
CA GLU A 20 13.09 12.68 7.96
C GLU A 20 12.69 13.98 8.68
N ASP A 21 12.42 15.06 7.94
CA ASP A 21 11.99 16.35 8.49
C ASP A 21 10.58 16.26 9.14
N TYR A 22 9.79 15.26 8.73
CA TYR A 22 8.41 15.03 9.19
C TYR A 22 8.28 13.74 10.02
N PHE A 23 9.12 12.75 9.75
CA PHE A 23 9.17 11.46 10.42
C PHE A 23 10.61 11.18 10.85
N PRO A 24 11.03 11.63 12.05
CA PRO A 24 12.39 11.45 12.55
C PRO A 24 12.84 9.98 12.64
N GLU A 25 11.90 9.04 12.72
CA GLU A 25 12.12 7.60 12.71
C GLU A 25 12.36 7.00 11.30
N TYR A 26 12.31 7.82 10.24
CA TYR A 26 12.67 7.39 8.89
C TYR A 26 14.20 7.36 8.73
N PHE A 27 14.76 6.16 8.67
CA PHE A 27 16.20 5.93 8.45
C PHE A 27 16.56 5.50 7.02
N GLY A 28 15.59 5.58 6.09
CA GLY A 28 15.80 5.18 4.70
C GLY A 28 16.57 6.23 3.88
N PRO A 29 16.96 5.89 2.64
CA PRO A 29 17.64 6.81 1.75
C PRO A 29 16.80 8.05 1.45
N ARG A 30 17.47 9.21 1.37
CA ARG A 30 16.84 10.47 0.93
C ARG A 30 16.56 10.43 -0.57
N ARG A 31 15.49 11.12 -0.98
CA ARG A 31 15.05 11.23 -2.39
C ARG A 31 14.72 9.91 -3.08
N ASP A 32 14.55 8.84 -2.31
CA ASP A 32 14.09 7.56 -2.84
C ASP A 32 12.60 7.39 -2.55
N GLY A 33 11.77 7.52 -3.58
CA GLY A 33 10.34 7.33 -3.47
C GLY A 33 9.95 5.90 -3.10
N SER A 34 10.75 4.90 -3.45
CA SER A 34 10.44 3.50 -3.15
C SER A 34 10.56 3.22 -1.66
N SER A 35 11.73 3.49 -1.05
CA SER A 35 11.92 3.32 0.40
C SER A 35 10.96 4.18 1.22
N ALA A 36 10.68 5.41 0.77
CA ALA A 36 9.75 6.30 1.44
C ALA A 36 8.29 5.77 1.41
N LYS A 37 7.84 5.22 0.27
CA LYS A 37 6.51 4.60 0.15
C LYS A 37 6.37 3.37 1.05
N GLU A 38 7.41 2.55 1.14
CA GLU A 38 7.41 1.37 2.00
C GLU A 38 7.35 1.74 3.48
N PHE A 39 8.14 2.71 3.91
CA PHE A 39 8.06 3.23 5.28
C PHE A 39 6.65 3.72 5.64
N ILE A 40 6.01 4.51 4.76
CA ILE A 40 4.64 5.00 5.00
C ILE A 40 3.64 3.83 5.07
N ARG A 41 3.79 2.81 4.22
CA ARG A 41 2.97 1.59 4.27
C ARG A 41 3.11 0.89 5.63
N ASP A 42 4.34 0.75 6.13
CA ASP A 42 4.61 0.07 7.39
C ASP A 42 4.05 0.83 8.59
N LEU A 43 4.10 2.17 8.58
CA LEU A 43 3.42 2.98 9.59
C LEU A 43 1.91 2.68 9.66
N TYR A 44 1.26 2.50 8.49
CA TYR A 44 -0.15 2.14 8.47
C TYR A 44 -0.40 0.71 8.96
N ILE A 45 0.47 -0.24 8.66
CA ILE A 45 0.37 -1.62 9.17
C ILE A 45 0.45 -1.60 10.70
N LEU A 46 1.44 -0.90 11.25
CA LEU A 46 1.67 -0.79 12.70
C LEU A 46 0.53 -0.07 13.43
N SER A 47 -0.21 0.80 12.73
CA SER A 47 -1.38 1.50 13.30
C SER A 47 -2.62 0.62 13.49
N VAL A 48 -2.61 -0.60 12.97
CA VAL A 48 -3.75 -1.52 13.09
C VAL A 48 -3.59 -2.40 14.32
N ASP A 49 -4.45 -2.20 15.31
CA ASP A 49 -4.48 -2.95 16.58
C ASP A 49 -4.79 -4.45 16.44
N ASP A 50 -5.31 -4.88 15.28
CA ASP A 50 -5.74 -6.25 15.04
C ASP A 50 -4.75 -7.02 14.15
N ASN A 51 -3.82 -7.74 14.81
CA ASN A 51 -2.85 -8.63 14.16
C ASN A 51 -3.47 -9.79 13.39
N SER A 52 -4.77 -10.08 13.55
CA SER A 52 -5.45 -11.15 12.81
C SER A 52 -5.97 -10.71 11.44
N ARG A 53 -6.04 -9.41 11.19
CA ARG A 53 -6.60 -8.85 9.96
C ARG A 53 -5.52 -8.72 8.88
N THR A 54 -5.59 -9.53 7.84
CA THR A 54 -4.75 -9.33 6.65
C THR A 54 -5.14 -8.04 5.93
N ILE A 55 -4.21 -7.08 5.84
CA ILE A 55 -4.41 -5.84 5.09
C ILE A 55 -3.66 -5.94 3.76
N TYR A 56 -4.43 -5.91 2.69
CA TYR A 56 -3.89 -5.77 1.34
C TYR A 56 -3.70 -4.30 1.02
N HIS A 57 -2.45 -3.90 0.73
CA HIS A 57 -2.08 -2.53 0.39
C HIS A 57 -1.80 -2.41 -1.10
N HIS A 58 -2.25 -1.32 -1.69
CA HIS A 58 -1.98 -1.00 -3.09
C HIS A 58 -1.51 0.44 -3.23
N PHE A 59 -0.37 0.63 -3.89
CA PHE A 59 0.10 1.94 -4.32
C PHE A 59 -0.62 2.32 -5.62
N THR A 60 -1.32 3.43 -5.60
CA THR A 60 -2.14 3.89 -6.73
C THR A 60 -1.74 5.28 -7.20
N CYS A 61 -1.87 5.46 -8.51
CA CYS A 61 -1.97 6.76 -9.14
C CYS A 61 -3.36 6.84 -9.77
N ALA A 62 -4.19 7.79 -9.35
CA ALA A 62 -5.58 7.87 -9.78
C ALA A 62 -5.76 8.12 -11.30
N THR A 63 -4.71 8.61 -11.97
CA THR A 63 -4.69 8.82 -13.42
C THR A 63 -4.18 7.59 -14.19
N ASP A 64 -3.61 6.59 -13.49
CA ASP A 64 -3.17 5.33 -14.08
C ASP A 64 -4.29 4.29 -14.03
N THR A 65 -5.15 4.32 -15.05
CA THR A 65 -6.29 3.41 -15.21
C THR A 65 -5.90 1.95 -15.37
N ASN A 66 -4.68 1.65 -15.83
CA ASN A 66 -4.19 0.26 -15.95
C ASN A 66 -3.88 -0.34 -14.57
N ASN A 67 -3.32 0.47 -13.67
CA ASN A 67 -3.04 0.04 -12.30
C ASN A 67 -4.33 -0.26 -11.52
N ILE A 68 -5.37 0.58 -11.70
CA ILE A 68 -6.68 0.36 -11.06
C ILE A 68 -7.32 -0.96 -11.51
N SER A 69 -7.24 -1.32 -12.81
CA SER A 69 -7.79 -2.58 -13.33
C SER A 69 -7.10 -3.80 -12.69
N ASN A 70 -5.77 -3.80 -12.61
CA ASN A 70 -5.00 -4.91 -12.01
C ASN A 70 -5.27 -5.06 -10.52
N ILE A 71 -5.40 -3.94 -9.81
CA ILE A 71 -5.75 -3.95 -8.40
C ILE A 71 -7.18 -4.46 -8.21
N PHE A 72 -8.13 -4.05 -9.03
CA PHE A 72 -9.52 -4.53 -8.94
C PHE A 72 -9.62 -6.04 -9.16
N HIS A 73 -8.85 -6.60 -10.10
CA HIS A 73 -8.72 -8.05 -10.28
C HIS A 73 -8.13 -8.73 -9.04
N SER A 74 -7.04 -8.19 -8.49
CA SER A 74 -6.40 -8.75 -7.29
C SER A 74 -7.33 -8.73 -6.06
N VAL A 75 -8.07 -7.63 -5.87
CA VAL A 75 -9.07 -7.47 -4.80
C VAL A 75 -10.19 -8.50 -4.99
N LYS A 76 -10.71 -8.63 -6.21
CA LYS A 76 -11.77 -9.59 -6.54
C LYS A 76 -11.31 -11.03 -6.23
N ASP A 77 -10.12 -11.42 -6.68
CA ASP A 77 -9.58 -12.77 -6.46
C ASP A 77 -9.38 -13.08 -4.98
N THR A 78 -8.87 -12.12 -4.19
CA THR A 78 -8.73 -12.26 -2.74
C THR A 78 -10.08 -12.49 -2.06
N ILE A 79 -11.08 -11.66 -2.35
CA ILE A 79 -12.42 -11.80 -1.78
C ILE A 79 -13.03 -13.15 -2.18
N LEU A 80 -12.86 -13.57 -3.44
CA LEU A 80 -13.37 -14.86 -3.93
C LEU A 80 -12.71 -16.04 -3.21
N ARG A 81 -11.38 -16.01 -3.04
CA ARG A 81 -10.65 -17.05 -2.30
C ARG A 81 -11.04 -17.10 -0.82
N GLU A 82 -11.18 -15.95 -0.16
CA GLU A 82 -11.64 -15.90 1.22
C GLU A 82 -13.05 -16.49 1.36
N ASN A 83 -13.98 -16.14 0.47
CA ASN A 83 -15.32 -16.74 0.45
C ASN A 83 -15.26 -18.25 0.20
N LEU A 84 -14.50 -18.71 -0.79
CA LEU A 84 -14.39 -20.15 -1.08
C LEU A 84 -13.78 -20.95 0.07
N ASN A 85 -12.78 -20.39 0.77
CA ASN A 85 -12.21 -20.98 1.98
C ASN A 85 -13.23 -21.07 3.12
N GLN A 86 -14.07 -20.04 3.31
CA GLN A 86 -15.13 -20.04 4.33
C GLN A 86 -16.19 -21.14 4.08
N TYR A 87 -16.43 -21.49 2.81
CA TYR A 87 -17.35 -22.57 2.43
C TYR A 87 -16.69 -23.94 2.18
N ASN A 88 -15.40 -24.11 2.52
CA ASN A 88 -14.65 -25.36 2.36
C ASN A 88 -14.69 -25.94 0.93
N MET A 89 -14.82 -25.09 -0.09
CA MET A 89 -14.97 -25.49 -1.50
C MET A 89 -13.64 -25.57 -2.27
N LEU A 90 -12.51 -25.36 -1.60
CA LEU A 90 -11.19 -25.65 -2.15
C LEU A 90 -10.78 -27.05 -1.68
N LEU A 91 -11.01 -28.05 -2.56
CA LEU A 91 -10.45 -29.40 -2.45
C LEU A 91 -8.94 -29.39 -2.73
#